data_AF-A0A257ZYJ5-F1
#
_entry.id   AF-A0A257ZYJ5-F1
#
_cell.length_a   1.000
_cell.length_b   1.000
_cell.length_c   1.000
_cell.angle_alpha   90.00
_cell.angle_beta   90.00
_cell.angle_gamma   90.00
#
_symmetry.space_group_name_H-M   'P 1'
#
loop_
_entity.id
_entity.type
_entity.pdbx_description
1 polymer ?
#
loop_
_entity_poly.entity_id
_entity_poly.type
_entity_poly.pdbx_seq_one_letter_code
_entity_poly.pdbx_strand_id
1 'polypeptide(L)'
;MTVHQPLPDAASAPAINAAATKGDGLGCHSGQEAMRSAATAAGNAEMLERFAKDYPVGPHDKPQSMCPAFGSLRVGLRMRRTATVLSGSACCVYGLTFTSHFYGARRSVGYVPFNSETLVTGKLFEDIREAVFQLADPALYDTIVVTNLCVPSASGVPLRLLPKEINGVRIIGIDVPGFGVPTHAEAKD
;
A
#
# COMPACT_ATOMS: atom_id res chain seq x y z
N MET A 1 11.67 -0.48 -23.42
CA MET A 1 11.35 0.90 -23.00
C MET A 1 9.92 1.21 -23.44
N THR A 2 8.94 0.74 -22.67
CA THR A 2 7.55 1.17 -22.84
C THR A 2 7.34 2.34 -21.89
N VAL A 3 7.13 3.52 -22.47
CA VAL A 3 6.83 4.74 -21.72
C VAL A 3 5.48 4.51 -21.03
N HIS A 4 5.50 4.38 -19.71
CA HIS A 4 4.30 4.10 -18.92
C HIS A 4 3.44 5.37 -18.87
N GLN A 5 2.21 5.26 -19.35
CA GLN A 5 1.19 6.29 -19.18
C GLN A 5 0.80 6.35 -17.69
N PRO A 6 0.75 7.53 -17.06
CA PRO A 6 0.43 7.65 -15.64
C PRO A 6 -0.94 7.06 -15.31
N LEU A 7 -1.07 6.51 -14.11
CA LEU A 7 -2.36 6.12 -13.53
C LEU A 7 -3.35 7.29 -13.68
N PRO A 8 -4.61 7.04 -14.10
CA PRO A 8 -5.60 8.09 -14.22
C PRO A 8 -5.79 8.79 -12.87
N ASP A 9 -5.88 10.13 -12.90
CA ASP A 9 -6.09 10.96 -11.71
C ASP A 9 -7.26 10.42 -10.88
N ALA A 10 -7.12 10.36 -9.56
CA ALA A 10 -8.19 9.91 -8.65
C ALA A 10 -9.51 10.71 -8.82
N ALA A 11 -9.45 11.91 -9.39
CA ALA A 11 -10.60 12.74 -9.77
C ALA A 11 -11.38 12.22 -10.99
N SER A 12 -10.82 11.27 -11.75
CA SER A 12 -11.42 10.65 -12.94
C SER A 12 -12.00 9.26 -12.67
N ALA A 13 -11.93 8.77 -11.43
CA ALA A 13 -12.61 7.54 -11.04
C ALA A 13 -14.14 7.74 -11.22
N PRO A 14 -14.84 6.85 -11.94
CA PRO A 14 -16.28 6.98 -12.10
C PRO A 14 -16.94 7.00 -10.72
N ALA A 15 -17.88 7.93 -10.52
CA ALA A 15 -18.62 8.05 -9.27
C ALA A 15 -19.24 6.70 -8.91
N ILE A 16 -19.04 6.26 -7.67
CA ILE A 16 -19.64 5.04 -7.12
C ILE A 16 -21.16 5.09 -7.33
N ASN A 17 -21.69 4.23 -8.21
CA ASN A 17 -23.12 4.17 -8.48
C ASN A 17 -23.84 3.45 -7.33
N ALA A 18 -24.11 4.21 -6.26
CA ALA A 18 -24.77 3.73 -5.05
C ALA A 18 -26.21 3.22 -5.28
N ALA A 19 -26.80 3.47 -6.46
CA ALA A 19 -28.10 2.89 -6.83
C ALA A 19 -27.96 1.42 -7.24
N ALA A 20 -26.84 1.04 -7.88
CA ALA A 20 -26.56 -0.34 -8.28
C ALA A 20 -26.35 -1.27 -7.06
N THR A 21 -25.95 -0.73 -5.91
CA THR A 21 -25.74 -1.48 -4.66
C THR A 21 -27.01 -1.69 -3.83
N LYS A 22 -28.16 -1.14 -4.24
CA LYS A 22 -29.43 -1.23 -3.48
C LYS A 22 -30.31 -2.42 -3.86
N GLY A 23 -29.99 -3.17 -4.91
CA GLY A 23 -30.70 -4.38 -5.32
C GLY A 23 -29.95 -5.66 -4.92
N ASP A 24 -30.69 -6.71 -4.55
CA ASP A 24 -30.18 -7.99 -4.03
C ASP A 24 -29.24 -8.79 -4.97
N GLY A 25 -28.94 -8.29 -6.18
CA GLY A 25 -28.13 -8.98 -7.19
C GLY A 25 -26.70 -8.50 -7.37
N LEU A 26 -26.32 -7.30 -6.88
CA LEU A 26 -25.02 -6.66 -7.12
C LEU A 26 -24.32 -6.22 -5.82
N GLY A 27 -24.48 -7.01 -4.76
CA GLY A 27 -23.71 -6.84 -3.51
C GLY A 27 -22.32 -7.46 -3.62
N CYS A 28 -21.50 -7.27 -2.58
CA CYS A 28 -20.16 -7.89 -2.45
C CYS A 28 -20.17 -9.43 -2.49
N HIS A 29 -21.36 -10.05 -2.39
CA HIS A 29 -21.58 -11.50 -2.48
C HIS A 29 -22.05 -11.96 -3.87
N SER A 30 -22.22 -11.04 -4.82
CA SER A 30 -22.53 -11.41 -6.20
C SER A 30 -21.32 -12.13 -6.81
N GLY A 31 -21.57 -13.27 -7.46
CA GLY A 31 -20.52 -14.13 -8.01
C GLY A 31 -19.65 -13.40 -9.04
N GLN A 32 -18.46 -13.94 -9.31
CA GLN A 32 -17.46 -13.32 -10.17
C GLN A 32 -18.00 -12.90 -11.55
N GLU A 33 -18.89 -13.69 -12.13
CA GLU A 33 -19.49 -13.43 -13.45
C GLU A 33 -20.44 -12.22 -13.44
N ALA A 34 -21.27 -12.08 -12.40
CA ALA A 34 -22.14 -10.92 -12.22
C ALA A 34 -21.35 -9.63 -12.00
N MET A 35 -20.24 -9.70 -11.26
CA MET A 35 -19.34 -8.57 -11.07
C MET A 35 -18.62 -8.19 -12.36
N ARG A 36 -18.20 -9.16 -13.18
CA ARG A 36 -17.58 -8.92 -14.48
C ARG A 36 -18.56 -8.28 -15.46
N SER A 37 -19.78 -8.79 -15.58
CA SER A 37 -20.78 -8.22 -16.49
C SER A 37 -21.15 -6.79 -16.10
N ALA A 38 -21.28 -6.51 -14.80
CA ALA A 38 -21.50 -5.16 -14.28
C ALA A 38 -20.34 -4.21 -14.59
N ALA A 39 -19.09 -4.67 -14.42
CA ALA A 39 -17.91 -3.88 -14.74
C ALA A 39 -17.80 -3.58 -16.26
N THR A 40 -18.09 -4.56 -17.11
CA THR A 40 -18.17 -4.38 -18.57
C THR A 40 -19.27 -3.38 -18.94
N ALA A 41 -20.46 -3.49 -18.36
CA ALA A 41 -21.56 -2.55 -18.57
C ALA A 41 -21.24 -1.12 -18.09
N ALA A 42 -20.37 -0.99 -17.08
CA ALA A 42 -19.85 0.29 -16.60
C ALA A 42 -18.71 0.86 -17.47
N GLY A 43 -18.37 0.22 -18.60
CA GLY A 43 -17.35 0.69 -19.53
C GLY A 43 -15.92 0.24 -19.22
N ASN A 44 -15.72 -0.65 -18.24
CA ASN A 44 -14.38 -1.12 -17.84
C ASN A 44 -13.88 -2.33 -18.65
N ALA A 45 -14.53 -2.68 -19.77
CA ALA A 45 -14.24 -3.86 -20.56
C ALA A 45 -12.76 -3.92 -21.02
N GLU A 46 -12.29 -2.84 -21.65
CA GLU A 46 -10.92 -2.74 -22.17
C GLU A 46 -9.86 -2.80 -21.06
N MET A 47 -10.16 -2.18 -19.91
CA MET A 47 -9.28 -2.22 -18.73
C MET A 47 -9.15 -3.65 -18.20
N LEU A 48 -10.25 -4.39 -18.12
CA LEU A 48 -10.26 -5.77 -17.64
C LEU A 48 -9.49 -6.71 -18.57
N GLU A 49 -9.64 -6.55 -19.89
CA GLU A 49 -8.89 -7.32 -20.89
C GLU A 49 -7.38 -7.07 -20.78
N ARG A 50 -6.99 -5.81 -20.61
CA ARG A 50 -5.60 -5.42 -20.40
C ARG A 50 -5.03 -6.05 -19.12
N PHE A 51 -5.77 -5.99 -18.02
CA PHE A 51 -5.35 -6.62 -16.77
C PHE A 51 -5.23 -8.14 -16.88
N ALA A 52 -6.15 -8.81 -17.57
CA ALA A 52 -6.06 -10.25 -17.79
C ALA A 52 -4.81 -10.64 -18.61
N LYS A 53 -4.40 -9.78 -19.54
CA LYS A 53 -3.21 -9.98 -20.36
C LYS A 53 -1.91 -9.71 -19.58
N ASP A 54 -1.86 -8.59 -18.86
CA ASP A 54 -0.63 -8.11 -18.21
C ASP A 54 -0.38 -8.85 -16.87
N TYR A 55 -1.44 -9.33 -16.22
CA TYR A 55 -1.39 -10.04 -14.93
C TYR A 55 -2.02 -11.43 -15.02
N PRO A 56 -1.37 -12.39 -15.69
CA PRO A 56 -1.90 -13.74 -15.81
C PRO A 56 -2.04 -14.42 -14.44
N VAL A 57 -3.16 -15.12 -14.26
CA VAL A 57 -3.44 -15.88 -13.02
C VAL A 57 -2.62 -17.16 -13.00
N GLY A 58 -2.06 -17.48 -11.84
CA GLY A 58 -1.41 -18.75 -11.57
C GLY A 58 -2.36 -19.79 -10.96
N PRO A 59 -1.83 -20.85 -10.35
CA PRO A 59 -2.62 -21.85 -9.64
C PRO A 59 -3.62 -21.23 -8.66
N HIS A 60 -4.78 -21.87 -8.52
CA HIS A 60 -5.90 -21.42 -7.67
C HIS A 60 -6.46 -20.04 -8.04
N ASP A 61 -6.30 -19.61 -9.28
CA ASP A 61 -6.73 -18.31 -9.79
C ASP A 61 -6.11 -17.13 -9.02
N LYS A 62 -4.87 -17.32 -8.51
CA LYS A 62 -4.13 -16.31 -7.75
C LYS A 62 -2.90 -15.83 -8.50
N PRO A 63 -2.59 -14.52 -8.47
CA PRO A 63 -1.37 -14.02 -9.06
C PRO A 63 -0.15 -14.62 -8.35
N GLN A 64 0.86 -15.01 -9.11
CA GLN A 64 2.15 -15.46 -8.58
C GLN A 64 3.05 -14.25 -8.30
N SER A 65 2.54 -13.29 -7.51
CA SER A 65 3.23 -12.06 -7.14
C SER A 65 3.11 -11.84 -5.63
N MET A 66 4.11 -11.15 -5.07
CA MET A 66 4.04 -10.63 -3.71
C MET A 66 3.22 -9.34 -3.62
N CYS A 67 2.89 -8.95 -2.39
CA CYS A 67 2.23 -7.69 -2.06
C CYS A 67 3.05 -6.47 -2.50
N PRO A 68 2.43 -5.42 -3.09
CA PRO A 68 3.04 -4.12 -3.40
C PRO A 68 3.98 -3.55 -2.34
N ALA A 69 3.60 -3.66 -1.07
CA ALA A 69 4.41 -3.19 0.06
C ALA A 69 5.80 -3.82 0.12
N PHE A 70 5.96 -5.07 -0.33
CA PHE A 70 7.27 -5.72 -0.43
C PHE A 70 8.18 -5.01 -1.44
N GLY A 71 7.60 -4.60 -2.58
CA GLY A 71 8.31 -3.86 -3.62
C GLY A 71 8.89 -2.55 -3.09
N SER A 72 8.02 -1.71 -2.51
CA SER A 72 8.39 -0.43 -1.92
C SER A 72 9.40 -0.59 -0.77
N LEU A 73 9.17 -1.55 0.13
CA LEU A 73 10.09 -1.86 1.24
C LEU A 73 11.50 -2.20 0.72
N ARG A 74 11.60 -2.93 -0.39
CA ARG A 74 12.88 -3.31 -0.99
C ARG A 74 13.68 -2.09 -1.47
N VAL A 75 13.01 -1.02 -1.91
CA VAL A 75 13.65 0.25 -2.27
C VAL A 75 14.21 0.91 -1.02
N GLY A 76 13.38 1.11 0.01
CA GLY A 76 13.77 1.73 1.28
C GLY A 76 14.95 1.03 1.96
N LEU A 77 14.95 -0.31 1.98
CA LEU A 77 16.01 -1.10 2.59
C LEU A 77 17.37 -0.98 1.87
N ARG A 78 17.40 -0.52 0.62
CA ARG A 78 18.64 -0.28 -0.16
C ARG A 78 19.14 1.17 -0.08
N MET A 79 18.31 2.12 0.35
CA MET A 79 18.69 3.54 0.49
C MET A 79 19.65 3.74 1.67
N ARG A 80 20.79 4.40 1.49
CA ARG A 80 21.74 4.65 2.59
C ARG A 80 21.16 5.65 3.60
N ARG A 81 21.57 5.51 4.88
CA ARG A 81 21.19 6.41 5.98
C ARG A 81 19.69 6.72 6.00
N THR A 82 18.87 5.70 5.72
CA THR A 82 17.42 5.80 5.69
C THR A 82 16.83 4.82 6.69
N ALA A 83 15.99 5.31 7.60
CA ALA A 83 15.19 4.45 8.45
C ALA A 83 13.87 4.12 7.74
N THR A 84 13.47 2.85 7.74
CA THR A 84 12.20 2.41 7.16
C THR A 84 11.27 1.96 8.28
N VAL A 85 10.07 2.54 8.35
CA VAL A 85 9.06 2.25 9.38
C VAL A 85 7.79 1.78 8.69
N LEU A 86 7.27 0.63 9.11
CA LEU A 86 6.00 0.09 8.62
C LEU A 86 4.90 0.33 9.67
N SER A 87 3.77 0.87 9.21
CA SER A 87 2.51 0.92 9.96
C SER A 87 1.57 -0.15 9.38
N GLY A 88 1.29 -1.18 10.15
CA GLY A 88 0.62 -2.37 9.64
C GLY A 88 0.23 -3.37 10.71
N SER A 89 -0.43 -4.47 10.31
CA SER A 89 -0.66 -5.58 11.23
C SER A 89 0.62 -6.39 11.44
N ALA A 90 0.71 -7.06 12.58
CA ALA A 90 1.87 -7.89 12.92
C ALA A 90 2.17 -8.96 11.84
N CYS A 91 1.14 -9.55 11.24
CA CYS A 91 1.32 -10.55 10.19
C CYS A 91 1.93 -9.96 8.90
N CYS A 92 1.52 -8.76 8.49
CA CYS A 92 2.10 -8.10 7.33
C CYS A 92 3.57 -7.73 7.60
N VAL A 93 3.86 -7.12 8.75
CA VAL A 93 5.22 -6.70 9.08
C VAL A 93 6.15 -7.89 9.26
N TYR A 94 5.69 -8.96 9.91
CA TYR A 94 6.45 -10.21 10.01
C TYR A 94 6.74 -10.81 8.62
N GLY A 95 5.73 -10.97 7.77
CA GLY A 95 5.93 -11.55 6.43
C GLY A 95 6.86 -10.70 5.55
N LEU A 96 6.74 -9.38 5.62
CA LEU A 96 7.58 -8.45 4.88
C LEU A 96 9.03 -8.45 5.38
N THR A 97 9.24 -8.44 6.69
CA THR A 97 10.58 -8.50 7.28
C THR A 97 11.26 -9.84 7.03
N PHE A 98 10.54 -10.94 7.23
CA PHE A 98 10.99 -12.30 6.93
C PHE A 98 11.42 -12.43 5.48
N THR A 99 10.56 -12.03 4.52
CA THR A 99 10.89 -12.18 3.10
C THR A 99 12.04 -11.27 2.71
N SER A 100 12.07 -10.03 3.22
CA SER A 100 13.16 -9.08 2.91
C SER A 100 14.53 -9.60 3.29
N HIS A 101 14.62 -10.45 4.32
CA HIS A 101 15.87 -11.08 4.73
C HIS A 101 16.47 -11.96 3.60
N PHE A 102 15.65 -12.75 2.90
CA PHE A 102 16.10 -13.59 1.79
C PHE A 102 16.52 -12.78 0.56
N TYR A 103 15.96 -11.59 0.38
CA TYR A 103 16.30 -10.69 -0.72
C TYR A 103 17.46 -9.74 -0.38
N GLY A 104 18.26 -10.11 0.63
CA GLY A 104 19.52 -9.47 0.96
C GLY A 104 19.38 -8.15 1.71
N ALA A 105 18.21 -7.86 2.30
CA ALA A 105 18.08 -6.72 3.19
C ALA A 105 18.90 -6.95 4.46
N ARG A 106 19.82 -6.02 4.74
CA ARG A 106 20.71 -6.08 5.93
C ARG A 106 20.34 -5.06 7.01
N ARG A 107 19.21 -4.36 6.85
CA ARG A 107 18.78 -3.28 7.74
C ARG A 107 17.50 -3.65 8.48
N SER A 108 17.40 -3.12 9.69
CA SER A 108 16.20 -3.23 10.51
C SER A 108 15.03 -2.48 9.88
N VAL A 109 13.83 -2.97 10.20
CA VAL A 109 12.56 -2.34 9.83
C VAL A 109 11.90 -1.92 11.12
N GLY A 110 11.61 -0.63 11.26
CA GLY A 110 10.79 -0.09 12.33
C GLY A 110 9.33 -0.53 12.15
N TYR A 111 8.62 -0.67 13.27
CA TYR A 111 7.24 -1.14 13.27
C TYR A 111 6.40 -0.30 14.23
N VAL A 112 5.29 0.24 13.73
CA VAL A 112 4.24 0.83 14.54
C VAL A 112 3.01 -0.08 14.47
N PRO A 113 2.66 -0.79 15.57
CA PRO A 113 1.52 -1.67 15.61
C PRO A 113 0.21 -0.90 15.73
N PHE A 114 -0.90 -1.56 15.38
CA PHE A 114 -2.24 -1.09 15.68
C PHE A 114 -3.12 -2.23 16.19
N ASN A 115 -4.21 -1.85 16.85
CA ASN A 115 -5.39 -2.67 17.11
C ASN A 115 -6.66 -1.91 16.68
N SER A 116 -7.82 -2.56 16.77
CA SER A 116 -9.10 -1.98 16.35
C SER A 116 -9.41 -0.64 17.03
N GLU A 117 -9.08 -0.50 18.32
CA GLU A 117 -9.30 0.73 19.07
C GLU A 117 -8.40 1.87 18.57
N THR A 118 -7.10 1.60 18.39
CA THR A 118 -6.14 2.62 17.93
C THR A 118 -6.41 3.11 16.50
N LEU A 119 -7.04 2.27 15.67
CA LEU A 119 -7.45 2.63 14.31
C LEU A 119 -8.62 3.62 14.32
N VAL A 120 -9.64 3.36 15.14
CA VAL A 120 -10.86 4.18 15.15
C VAL A 120 -10.72 5.46 15.96
N THR A 121 -9.82 5.48 16.95
CA THR A 121 -9.58 6.65 17.81
C THR A 121 -8.58 7.65 17.21
N GLY A 122 -7.90 7.29 16.12
CA GLY A 122 -6.82 8.08 15.53
C GLY A 122 -5.48 7.97 16.26
N LYS A 123 -5.39 7.20 17.35
CA LYS A 123 -4.17 6.99 18.13
C LYS A 123 -3.01 6.47 17.28
N LEU A 124 -3.28 5.64 16.26
CA LEU A 124 -2.25 5.13 15.36
C LEU A 124 -1.43 6.26 14.71
N PHE A 125 -2.07 7.37 14.32
CA PHE A 125 -1.34 8.50 13.75
C PHE A 125 -0.41 9.15 14.79
N GLU A 126 -0.86 9.32 16.02
CA GLU A 126 -0.02 9.87 17.09
C GLU A 126 1.15 8.94 17.44
N ASP A 127 0.93 7.63 17.43
CA ASP A 127 2.00 6.64 17.66
C ASP A 127 3.05 6.68 16.54
N ILE A 128 2.61 6.84 15.28
CA ILE A 128 3.51 7.05 14.15
C ILE A 128 4.27 8.37 14.31
N ARG A 129 3.58 9.45 14.69
CA ARG A 129 4.18 10.76 14.90
C ARG A 129 5.26 10.68 15.98
N GLU A 130 4.94 10.10 17.14
CA GLU A 130 5.89 9.90 18.22
C GLU A 130 7.10 9.07 17.77
N ALA A 131 6.89 7.98 17.03
CA ALA A 131 7.97 7.15 16.51
C ALA A 131 8.93 7.92 15.59
N VAL A 132 8.42 8.80 14.70
CA VAL A 132 9.30 9.60 13.84
C VAL A 132 10.07 10.66 14.63
N PHE A 133 9.47 11.25 15.66
CA PHE A 133 10.18 12.20 16.54
C PHE A 133 11.31 11.51 17.31
N GLN A 134 11.08 10.29 17.81
CA GLN A 134 12.11 9.52 18.52
C GLN A 134 13.25 9.05 17.61
N LEU A 135 12.94 8.74 16.35
CA LEU A 135 13.91 8.17 15.40
C LEU A 135 14.74 9.22 14.65
N ALA A 136 14.31 10.49 14.64
CA ALA A 136 14.93 11.58 13.89
C ALA A 136 16.26 12.06 14.50
N ASP A 137 17.32 11.29 14.24
CA ASP A 137 18.71 11.60 14.57
C ASP A 137 19.54 11.83 13.30
N PRO A 138 20.00 13.07 13.03
CA PRO A 138 20.80 13.40 11.84
C PRO A 138 22.18 12.74 11.83
N ALA A 139 22.71 12.29 12.98
CA ALA A 139 23.96 11.53 13.00
C ALA A 139 23.78 10.16 12.32
N LEU A 140 22.58 9.58 12.40
CA LEU A 140 22.28 8.24 11.90
C LEU A 140 21.55 8.25 10.55
N TYR A 141 20.60 9.16 10.37
CA TYR A 141 19.67 9.15 9.25
C TYR A 141 19.58 10.50 8.54
N ASP A 142 19.50 10.46 7.21
CA ASP A 142 19.17 11.62 6.38
C ASP A 142 17.66 11.64 6.08
N THR A 143 16.98 10.49 6.22
CA THR A 143 15.56 10.33 5.86
C THR A 143 14.90 9.20 6.67
N ILE A 144 13.66 9.40 7.06
CA ILE A 144 12.77 8.38 7.62
C ILE A 144 11.61 8.20 6.65
N VAL A 145 11.42 6.96 6.17
CA VAL A 145 10.29 6.58 5.32
C VAL A 145 9.28 5.82 6.18
N VAL A 146 8.10 6.39 6.35
CA VAL A 146 6.96 5.75 7.00
C VAL A 146 6.02 5.23 5.94
N THR A 147 5.72 3.93 5.98
CA THR A 147 4.83 3.29 5.02
C THR A 147 3.58 2.78 5.73
N ASN A 148 2.42 3.29 5.34
CA ASN A 148 1.15 2.66 5.68
C ASN A 148 0.93 1.43 4.80
N LEU A 149 0.56 0.32 5.42
CA LEU A 149 0.13 -0.90 4.74
C LEU A 149 -1.38 -0.87 4.47
N CYS A 150 -1.96 -2.00 4.05
CA CYS A 150 -3.35 -2.09 3.58
C CYS A 150 -4.36 -1.47 4.54
N VAL A 151 -4.30 -1.85 5.83
CA VAL A 151 -5.31 -1.45 6.81
C VAL A 151 -5.17 0.02 7.18
N PRO A 152 -4.00 0.56 7.58
CA PRO A 152 -3.87 1.98 7.89
C PRO A 152 -4.20 2.90 6.70
N SER A 153 -3.84 2.48 5.47
CA SER A 153 -4.20 3.21 4.25
C SER A 153 -5.72 3.26 4.06
N ALA A 154 -6.40 2.11 4.16
CA ALA A 154 -7.85 2.02 4.01
C ALA A 154 -8.62 2.74 5.14
N SER A 155 -8.06 2.76 6.35
CA SER A 155 -8.61 3.50 7.50
C SER A 155 -8.32 5.01 7.43
N GLY A 156 -7.60 5.49 6.42
CA GLY A 156 -7.36 6.91 6.19
C GLY A 156 -6.35 7.55 7.15
N VAL A 157 -5.37 6.79 7.66
CA VAL A 157 -4.33 7.31 8.55
C VAL A 157 -3.49 8.36 7.81
N PRO A 158 -3.50 9.64 8.22
CA PRO A 158 -3.10 10.74 7.36
C PRO A 158 -1.59 11.05 7.46
N LEU A 159 -0.72 10.20 6.89
CA LEU A 159 0.74 10.42 6.91
C LEU A 159 1.19 11.77 6.33
N ARG A 160 0.37 12.38 5.48
CA ARG A 160 0.58 13.74 4.94
C ARG A 160 0.68 14.82 6.02
N LEU A 161 0.13 14.59 7.21
CA LEU A 161 0.18 15.50 8.35
C LEU A 161 1.47 15.38 9.18
N LEU A 162 2.32 14.38 8.89
CA LEU A 162 3.64 14.31 9.52
C LEU A 162 4.48 15.55 9.15
N PRO A 163 5.32 16.06 10.06
CA PRO A 163 6.29 17.11 9.74
C PRO A 163 7.13 16.69 8.54
N LYS A 164 7.47 17.61 7.64
CA LYS A 164 8.32 17.28 6.47
C LYS A 164 9.78 17.00 6.86
N GLU A 165 10.20 17.54 8.00
CA GLU A 165 11.55 17.42 8.52
C GLU A 165 11.54 17.53 10.05
N ILE A 166 12.42 16.79 10.71
CA ILE A 166 12.67 16.85 12.16
C ILE A 166 14.19 16.80 12.36
N ASN A 167 14.79 17.77 13.05
CA ASN A 167 16.24 17.83 13.31
C ASN A 167 17.13 17.68 12.06
N GLY A 168 16.72 18.19 10.90
CA GLY A 168 17.45 17.99 9.63
C GLY A 168 17.19 16.66 8.93
N VAL A 169 16.40 15.76 9.52
CA VAL A 169 16.03 14.46 8.95
C VAL A 169 14.70 14.58 8.21
N ARG A 170 14.69 14.25 6.91
CA ARG A 170 13.46 14.32 6.09
C ARG A 170 12.49 13.20 6.46
N ILE A 171 11.20 13.51 6.56
CA ILE A 171 10.16 12.52 6.82
C ILE A 171 9.31 12.35 5.57
N ILE A 172 9.22 11.11 5.09
CA ILE A 172 8.46 10.76 3.89
C ILE A 172 7.40 9.74 4.29
N GLY A 173 6.13 10.15 4.22
CA GLY A 173 4.99 9.25 4.36
C GLY A 173 4.53 8.75 3.01
N ILE A 174 4.38 7.43 2.86
CA ILE A 174 3.82 6.78 1.66
C ILE A 174 2.74 5.77 2.05
N ASP A 175 1.68 5.70 1.24
CA ASP A 175 0.66 4.66 1.36
C ASP A 175 0.94 3.60 0.29
N VAL A 176 1.25 2.38 0.74
CA VAL A 176 1.50 1.25 -0.17
C VAL A 176 0.60 0.09 0.25
N PRO A 177 -0.71 0.20 -0.03
CA PRO A 177 -1.64 -0.88 0.25
C PRO A 177 -1.38 -2.08 -0.66
N GLY A 178 -1.90 -3.24 -0.26
CA GLY A 178 -1.90 -4.46 -1.07
C GLY A 178 -2.91 -4.43 -2.22
N PHE A 179 -3.46 -3.27 -2.55
CA PHE A 179 -4.45 -3.03 -3.60
C PHE A 179 -4.05 -1.79 -4.41
N GLY A 180 -4.67 -1.58 -5.57
CA GLY A 180 -4.38 -0.44 -6.46
C GLY A 180 -3.19 -0.68 -7.37
N VAL A 181 -2.03 -1.08 -6.84
CA VAL A 181 -0.88 -1.53 -7.63
C VAL A 181 -0.93 -3.06 -7.80
N PRO A 182 -0.94 -3.60 -9.02
CA PRO A 182 -1.14 -5.04 -9.24
C PRO A 182 0.00 -5.93 -8.76
N THR A 183 1.25 -5.45 -8.81
CA THR A 183 2.41 -6.26 -8.44
C THR A 183 3.42 -5.52 -7.55
N HIS A 184 4.21 -6.31 -6.80
CA HIS A 184 5.37 -5.78 -6.07
C HIS A 184 6.49 -5.28 -7.00
N ALA A 185 6.56 -5.76 -8.25
CA ALA A 185 7.56 -5.30 -9.19
C ALA A 185 7.28 -3.86 -9.63
N GLU A 186 6.02 -3.56 -9.94
CA GLU A 186 5.55 -2.23 -10.30
C GLU A 186 5.57 -1.27 -9.11
N ALA A 187 5.18 -1.73 -7.92
CA ALA A 187 5.25 -0.89 -6.72
C ALA A 187 6.69 -0.51 -6.32
N LYS A 188 7.68 -1.26 -6.83
CA LYS A 188 9.11 -1.02 -6.63
C LYS A 188 9.69 -0.08 -7.70
N ASP A 189 9.09 -0.03 -8.87
CA ASP A 189 9.49 0.87 -9.96
C ASP A 189 8.95 2.29 -9.70
#